data_AF-A0A2V5P083-F1
#
_entry.id   AF-A0A2V5P083-F1
#
_cell.length_a   1.000
_cell.length_b   1.000
_cell.length_c   1.000
_cell.angle_alpha   90.00
_cell.angle_beta   90.00
_cell.angle_gamma   90.00
#
_symmetry.space_group_name_H-M   'P 1'
#
loop_
_entity.id
_entity.type
_entity.pdbx_description
1 polymer ?
#
loop_
_entity_poly.entity_id
_entity_poly.type
_entity_poly.pdbx_seq_one_letter_code
_entity_poly.pdbx_strand_id
1 'polypeptide(L)'
;MSNVSPPRTTRRLTERNPRRRPQLEKLTTSHLARRLGIQSGILLNRLVRRGFLTLKDGRKYLTPDGRRAGGEEITRRAKGRFVVWPQDLLLKILE
;
A
#
# COMPACT_ATOMS: atom_id res chain seq x y z
N MET A 1 -43.77 -2.04 18.51
CA MET A 1 -42.93 -3.12 17.94
C MET A 1 -42.74 -2.84 16.47
N SER A 2 -41.56 -2.40 16.03
CA SER A 2 -41.21 -2.31 14.61
C SER A 2 -39.71 -2.54 14.47
N ASN A 3 -39.36 -3.69 13.88
CA ASN A 3 -38.00 -4.18 13.68
C ASN A 3 -37.80 -4.35 12.17
N VAL A 4 -36.93 -3.58 11.52
CA VAL A 4 -36.09 -4.04 10.40
C VAL A 4 -34.89 -3.08 10.19
N SER A 5 -33.67 -3.58 10.31
CA SER A 5 -32.43 -3.04 9.68
C SER A 5 -32.50 -3.23 8.14
N PRO A 6 -31.69 -2.62 7.22
CA PRO A 6 -30.21 -2.53 7.24
C PRO A 6 -29.65 -1.30 6.41
N PRO A 7 -28.38 -1.21 5.92
CA PRO A 7 -27.23 -2.10 6.07
C PRO A 7 -25.91 -1.46 6.54
N ARG A 8 -25.05 -2.39 6.95
CA ARG A 8 -23.61 -2.28 7.17
C ARG A 8 -22.87 -1.61 6.01
N THR A 9 -21.71 -1.07 6.39
CA THR A 9 -20.55 -0.83 5.51
C THR A 9 -20.74 0.34 4.57
N THR A 10 -20.38 1.54 5.06
CA THR A 10 -19.98 2.65 4.20
C THR A 10 -18.74 2.22 3.40
N ARG A 11 -19.00 1.56 2.27
CA ARG A 11 -18.08 1.31 1.17
C ARG A 11 -17.57 2.68 0.73
N ARG A 12 -16.38 3.04 1.19
CA ARG A 12 -15.69 4.27 0.76
C ARG A 12 -15.33 4.09 -0.72
N LEU A 13 -16.27 4.45 -1.58
CA LEU A 13 -16.12 4.57 -3.03
C LEU A 13 -15.06 5.65 -3.25
N THR A 14 -13.82 5.21 -3.48
CA THR A 14 -12.83 6.08 -4.10
C THR A 14 -13.27 6.28 -5.54
N GLU A 15 -13.79 7.47 -5.83
CA GLU A 15 -14.07 7.96 -7.18
C GLU A 15 -12.93 7.59 -8.13
N ARG A 16 -13.21 6.71 -9.09
CA ARG A 16 -12.28 6.36 -10.17
C ARG A 16 -12.41 7.44 -11.24
N ASN A 17 -11.47 8.38 -11.24
CA ASN A 17 -11.25 9.29 -12.36
C ASN A 17 -10.83 8.48 -13.61
N PRO A 18 -11.63 8.44 -14.70
CA PRO A 18 -11.39 7.61 -15.87
C PRO A 18 -10.27 8.12 -16.81
N ARG A 19 -9.58 9.24 -16.48
CA ARG A 19 -8.39 9.69 -17.22
C ARG A 19 -7.06 9.08 -16.74
N ARG A 20 -7.10 8.13 -15.81
CA ARG A 20 -5.88 7.41 -15.43
C ARG A 20 -5.57 6.38 -16.51
N ARG A 21 -4.51 6.63 -17.32
CA ARG A 21 -3.72 5.59 -18.04
C ARG A 21 -3.66 4.33 -17.17
N PRO A 22 -3.64 3.08 -17.69
CA PRO A 22 -3.66 1.87 -16.87
C PRO A 22 -2.55 1.94 -15.81
N GLN A 23 -2.92 2.49 -14.67
CA GLN A 23 -1.99 2.88 -13.63
C GLN A 23 -1.87 1.59 -12.86
N LEU A 24 -0.85 0.82 -13.24
CA LEU A 24 -0.24 -0.24 -12.45
C LEU A 24 -0.72 -0.11 -11.01
N GLU A 25 -1.68 -0.96 -10.63
CA GLU A 25 -2.46 -0.73 -9.42
C GLU A 25 -1.50 -0.54 -8.26
N LYS A 26 -1.49 0.67 -7.68
CA LYS A 26 -0.62 0.98 -6.55
C LYS A 26 -1.23 0.33 -5.31
N LEU A 27 -0.54 -0.65 -4.78
CA LEU A 27 -1.00 -1.47 -3.67
C LEU A 27 -0.23 -1.09 -2.41
N THR A 28 -0.89 -1.15 -1.26
CA THR A 28 -0.19 -1.03 0.03
C THR A 28 0.72 -2.23 0.24
N THR A 29 1.73 -2.11 1.10
CA THR A 29 2.60 -3.24 1.47
C THR A 29 1.80 -4.48 1.90
N SER A 30 0.68 -4.30 2.61
CA SER A 30 -0.19 -5.41 3.00
C SER A 30 -0.91 -6.08 1.82
N HIS A 31 -1.39 -5.31 0.83
CA HIS A 31 -2.01 -5.87 -0.37
C HIS A 31 -0.99 -6.55 -1.29
N LEU A 32 0.21 -5.97 -1.41
CA LEU A 32 1.33 -6.56 -2.14
C LEU A 32 1.73 -7.91 -1.55
N ALA A 33 1.86 -7.98 -0.22
CA ALA A 33 2.21 -9.21 0.46
C ALA A 33 1.16 -10.32 0.25
N ARG A 34 -0.13 -9.97 0.33
CA ARG A 34 -1.23 -10.89 0.00
C ARG A 34 -1.15 -11.42 -1.44
N ARG A 35 -0.78 -10.56 -2.40
CA ARG A 35 -0.65 -10.95 -3.82
C ARG A 35 0.55 -11.86 -4.07
N LEU A 36 1.60 -11.71 -3.26
CA LEU A 36 2.76 -12.59 -3.23
C LEU A 36 2.54 -13.89 -2.45
N GLY A 37 1.43 -14.02 -1.71
CA GLY A 37 1.23 -15.14 -0.79
C GLY A 37 2.19 -15.15 0.41
N ILE A 38 2.81 -14.01 0.74
CA ILE A 38 3.74 -13.90 1.87
C ILE A 38 3.16 -13.01 2.98
N GLN A 39 3.69 -13.17 4.18
CA GLN A 39 3.31 -12.32 5.31
C GLN A 39 3.78 -10.88 5.08
N SER A 40 2.90 -9.90 5.38
CA SER A 40 3.18 -8.46 5.25
C SER A 40 4.46 -8.03 5.97
N GLY A 41 4.76 -8.63 7.13
CA GLY A 41 5.99 -8.37 7.87
C GLY A 41 7.26 -8.81 7.12
N ILE A 42 7.19 -9.92 6.39
CA ILE A 42 8.31 -10.43 5.58
C ILE A 42 8.57 -9.50 4.39
N LEU A 43 7.53 -9.11 3.66
CA LEU A 43 7.67 -8.15 2.56
C LEU A 43 8.23 -6.82 3.06
N LEU A 44 7.72 -6.33 4.19
CA LEU A 44 8.20 -5.10 4.78
C LEU A 44 9.69 -5.18 5.17
N ASN A 45 10.11 -6.28 5.78
CA ASN A 45 11.52 -6.49 6.11
C ASN A 45 12.38 -6.54 4.84
N ARG A 46 11.92 -7.20 3.76
CA ARG A 46 12.61 -7.15 2.46
C ARG A 46 12.73 -5.73 1.90
N LEU A 47 11.67 -4.92 1.99
CA LEU A 47 11.69 -3.51 1.57
C LEU A 47 12.70 -2.70 2.39
N VAL A 48 12.78 -2.93 3.70
CA VAL A 48 13.76 -2.26 4.57
C VAL A 48 15.19 -2.71 4.24
N ARG A 49 15.41 -4.02 4.08
CA ARG A 49 16.72 -4.59 3.72
C ARG A 49 17.23 -4.15 2.36
N ARG A 50 16.35 -3.95 1.37
CA ARG A 50 16.71 -3.37 0.07
C ARG A 50 16.89 -1.84 0.13
N GLY A 51 16.67 -1.22 1.28
CA GLY A 51 16.79 0.23 1.45
C GLY A 51 15.64 1.03 0.86
N PHE A 52 14.51 0.40 0.48
CA PHE A 52 13.32 1.09 -0.03
C PHE A 52 12.49 1.73 1.08
N LEU A 53 12.55 1.16 2.27
CA LEU A 53 11.98 1.74 3.49
C LEU A 53 13.08 1.88 4.53
N THR A 54 12.98 2.91 5.36
CA THR A 54 13.81 3.04 6.55
C THR A 54 12.93 3.07 7.79
N LEU A 55 13.40 2.42 8.85
CA LEU A 55 12.78 2.47 10.16
C LEU A 55 13.51 3.55 10.96
N LYS A 56 12.84 4.68 11.18
CA LYS A 56 13.35 5.78 11.99
C LYS A 56 12.33 6.06 13.09
N ASP A 57 12.75 6.16 14.35
CA ASP A 57 11.86 6.45 15.49
C ASP A 57 10.64 5.49 15.59
N GLY A 58 10.83 4.21 15.27
CA GLY A 58 9.74 3.22 15.24
C GLY A 58 8.72 3.40 14.11
N ARG A 59 8.95 4.36 13.20
CA ARG A 59 8.09 4.66 12.05
C ARG A 59 8.80 4.31 10.75
N LYS A 60 8.00 3.94 9.74
CA LYS A 60 8.47 3.55 8.42
C LYS A 60 8.44 4.79 7.52
N TYR A 61 9.59 5.14 6.97
CA TYR A 61 9.73 6.26 6.04
C TYR A 61 10.11 5.73 4.67
N LEU A 62 9.49 6.27 3.63
CA LEU A 62 9.88 6.02 2.26
C LEU A 62 11.25 6.67 1.98
N THR A 63 12.21 5.90 1.51
CA THR A 63 13.55 6.38 1.16
C THR A 63 13.58 6.90 -0.29
N PRO A 64 14.65 7.62 -0.70
CA PRO A 64 14.85 7.99 -2.09
C PRO A 64 14.86 6.78 -3.04
N ASP A 65 15.51 5.68 -2.65
CA ASP A 65 15.51 4.42 -3.40
C ASP A 65 14.11 3.83 -3.55
N GLY A 66 13.32 3.81 -2.47
CA GLY A 66 11.94 3.35 -2.54
C GLY A 66 11.11 4.20 -3.48
N ARG A 67 11.30 5.52 -3.46
CA ARG A 67 10.63 6.43 -4.39
C ARG A 67 11.06 6.19 -5.85
N ARG A 68 12.35 5.98 -6.10
CA ARG A 68 12.87 5.59 -7.43
C ARG A 68 12.31 4.26 -7.91
N ALA A 69 12.06 3.33 -7.00
CA ALA A 69 11.44 2.05 -7.29
C ALA A 69 9.93 2.15 -7.58
N GLY A 70 9.35 3.37 -7.50
CA GLY A 70 7.94 3.66 -7.76
C GLY A 70 7.08 3.75 -6.49
N GLY A 71 7.69 3.62 -5.31
CA GLY A 71 7.01 3.81 -4.04
C GLY A 71 6.47 5.22 -3.88
N GLU A 72 5.23 5.32 -3.40
CA GLU A 72 4.59 6.58 -3.09
C GLU A 72 4.08 6.56 -1.67
N GLU A 73 4.39 7.62 -0.95
CA GLU A 73 3.91 7.79 0.39
C GLU A 73 2.65 8.63 0.39
N ILE A 74 1.56 8.02 0.85
CA ILE A 74 0.25 8.61 0.90
C ILE A 74 -0.06 8.94 2.35
N THR A 75 -0.31 10.22 2.63
CA THR A 75 -0.78 10.67 3.93
C THR A 75 -2.27 11.00 3.83
N ARG A 76 -3.12 10.30 4.59
CA ARG A 76 -4.56 10.59 4.67
C ARG A 76 -4.96 10.92 6.10
N ARG A 77 -5.74 11.99 6.27
CA ARG A 77 -6.26 12.45 7.58
C ARG A 77 -6.93 11.33 8.39
N ALA A 78 -7.64 10.41 7.74
CA ALA A 78 -8.39 9.33 8.40
C ALA A 78 -7.60 8.02 8.66
N LYS A 79 -6.48 7.77 7.95
CA LYS A 79 -5.73 6.49 8.04
C LYS A 79 -4.26 6.67 8.42
N GLY A 80 -3.79 7.91 8.53
CA GLY A 80 -2.38 8.23 8.72
C GLY A 80 -1.56 8.11 7.44
N ARG A 81 -0.24 7.97 7.63
CA ARG A 81 0.78 7.85 6.59
C ARG A 81 1.00 6.38 6.25
N PHE A 82 0.88 6.03 4.98
CA PHE A 82 1.13 4.68 4.48
C PHE A 82 1.81 4.74 3.11
N VAL A 83 2.59 3.72 2.79
CA VAL A 83 3.29 3.63 1.52
C VAL A 83 2.55 2.68 0.59
N VAL A 84 2.37 3.11 -0.65
CA VAL A 84 1.86 2.31 -1.76
C VAL A 84 2.95 2.08 -2.78
N TRP A 85 2.90 0.94 -3.47
CA TRP A 85 3.90 0.58 -4.47
C TRP A 85 3.22 0.03 -5.72
N PRO A 86 3.82 0.23 -6.89
CA PRO A 86 3.35 -0.40 -8.11
C PRO A 86 3.51 -1.92 -8.00
N GLN A 87 2.66 -2.65 -8.69
CA GLN A 87 2.74 -4.10 -8.74
C GLN A 87 4.07 -4.59 -9.33
N ASP A 88 4.69 -3.87 -10.28
CA ASP A 88 6.00 -4.25 -10.86
C ASP A 88 7.13 -4.24 -9.84
N LEU A 89 6.98 -3.51 -8.74
CA LEU A 89 7.95 -3.59 -7.66
C LEU A 89 8.03 -5.00 -7.09
N LEU A 90 6.92 -5.76 -7.10
CA LEU A 90 6.92 -7.15 -6.66
C LEU A 90 7.93 -7.98 -7.45
N LEU A 91 7.95 -7.81 -8.77
CA LEU A 91 8.86 -8.52 -9.67
C LEU A 91 10.31 -8.19 -9.28
N LYS A 92 10.63 -6.91 -9.09
CA LYS A 92 11.97 -6.43 -8.71
C LYS A 92 12.44 -6.89 -7.32
N ILE A 93 11.53 -7.21 -6.40
CA ILE A 93 11.87 -7.67 -5.04
C ILE A 93 12.07 -9.19 -5.00
N LEU A 94 11.39 -9.92 -5.89
CA LEU A 94 11.49 -11.37 -6.01
C LEU A 94 12.67 -11.82 -6.85
N GLU A 95 13.11 -11.01 -7.83
CA GLU A 95 14.35 -11.17 -8.58
C GLU A 95 15.59 -10.96 -7.69
#